data_AF-A0AAV1Z2L9-F1
#
_entry.id   AF-A0AAV1Z2L9-F1
#
_cell.length_a   1.000
_cell.length_b   1.000
_cell.length_c   1.000
_cell.angle_alpha   90.00
_cell.angle_beta   90.00
_cell.angle_gamma   90.00
#
_symmetry.space_group_name_H-M   'P 1'
#
loop_
_entity.id
_entity.type
_entity.pdbx_description
1 polymer ?
#
loop_
_entity_poly.entity_id
_entity_poly.type
_entity_poly.pdbx_seq_one_letter_code
_entity_poly.pdbx_strand_id
1 'polypeptide(L)'
;MKRVMKKLLSKLRIEDRESVANLHLKNLELELTGFRKWCLGHYTSRKLGVIIFWVMLLNIVPIAGEIFALLLEKMHKHSRQRFEQEFVIFEAFNGVATLFYVFDAFVGMVAIGCRQYFHSHGNKIDFFVTVVAVAQAVFDIVIISAFRTDYPFGFIYAIVTMSCVRLLRLIWVTLSGIFISIMDEACSIIYNAYDFGIGFIIGNEDIAKDVTKLVDYEPSADLAQFTAENNIALALSYLDDIESKFPDVTCAWKTQRAAVYVLRDMKHTVEKMLDIYMLDETDAEMLLEALSLKIQDILCAPKHMPAKTGVRNLLKNVPWIKDENVLDMIMDNFTLSSYSDGDTVHESGARLDDVNIIASGILQVSGVNDGLKGKSLPNTDSLWYFLKTGSFCEYHIFPETLGILGYLLRSNCVTSTVCAKESQLMNVSYRTLEEAENRFGDLSFRMWRPIALQIAQFILEDEEEYEYWSEERIKIHLEEGIFPDLSDTEEFEVHEAIADMVLIQGNALDSETEVLYTGPAYIPSTVRKLDFIDDPASRPRVVMILLREEKYHSQTLMGWIKPTDISYKGLCLVHGIRRASLYGVEQLQEAMGAHRSSFVQTLGEIFTKTKGGGILQTNSSA
;
A
#
# COMPACT_ATOMS: atom_id res chain seq x y z
N MET A 1 28.85 -10.32 8.79
CA MET A 1 28.47 -10.34 7.35
C MET A 1 27.48 -9.23 6.98
N LYS A 2 26.27 -9.16 7.56
CA LYS A 2 25.26 -8.11 7.31
C LYS A 2 25.72 -6.66 7.48
N ARG A 3 26.51 -6.30 8.52
CA ARG A 3 27.07 -4.93 8.65
C ARG A 3 28.08 -4.56 7.56
N VAL A 4 28.88 -5.53 7.12
CA VAL A 4 29.85 -5.34 6.03
C VAL A 4 29.11 -5.27 4.69
N MET A 5 28.08 -6.09 4.52
CA MET A 5 27.22 -6.14 3.34
C MET A 5 26.31 -4.91 3.22
N LYS A 6 25.76 -4.40 4.32
CA LYS A 6 25.00 -3.13 4.38
C LYS A 6 25.92 -1.93 4.21
N LYS A 7 27.17 -1.98 4.68
CA LYS A 7 28.21 -0.96 4.36
C LYS A 7 28.65 -1.00 2.90
N LEU A 8 28.77 -2.19 2.30
CA LEU A 8 29.08 -2.34 0.88
C LEU A 8 27.89 -1.91 0.00
N LEU A 9 26.66 -2.30 0.36
CA LEU A 9 25.44 -1.89 -0.34
C LEU A 9 25.13 -0.39 -0.20
N SER A 10 25.35 0.21 0.97
CA SER A 10 25.20 1.66 1.15
C SER A 10 26.31 2.46 0.47
N LYS A 11 27.54 1.94 0.39
CA LYS A 11 28.64 2.58 -0.34
C LYS A 11 28.58 2.37 -1.86
N LEU A 12 28.09 1.23 -2.32
CA LEU A 12 27.99 0.89 -3.76
C LEU A 12 26.64 1.27 -4.36
N ARG A 13 25.62 1.57 -3.54
CA ARG A 13 24.27 2.02 -3.93
C ARG A 13 23.79 1.32 -5.20
N ILE A 14 23.86 -0.01 -5.17
CA ILE A 14 23.50 -0.89 -6.28
C ILE A 14 21.97 -0.93 -6.31
N GLU A 15 21.38 0.12 -6.88
CA GLU A 15 19.97 0.15 -7.26
C GLU A 15 19.81 -0.73 -8.51
N ASP A 16 19.18 -1.88 -8.33
CA ASP A 16 18.77 -2.79 -9.38
C ASP A 16 17.80 -2.10 -10.38
N ARG A 17 17.74 -2.55 -11.63
CA ARG A 17 16.60 -2.25 -12.52
C ARG A 17 15.27 -2.75 -11.92
N GLU A 18 15.30 -3.74 -11.03
CA GLU A 18 14.16 -4.21 -10.23
C GLU A 18 13.87 -3.29 -9.02
N SER A 19 14.86 -2.57 -8.48
CA SER A 19 14.62 -1.47 -7.51
C SER A 19 13.99 -0.25 -8.19
N VAL A 20 14.23 -0.07 -9.49
CA VAL A 20 13.47 0.83 -10.37
C VAL A 20 12.04 0.30 -10.60
N ALA A 21 11.76 -0.98 -10.38
CA ALA A 21 10.39 -1.51 -10.33
C ALA A 21 9.66 -1.20 -9.00
N ASN A 22 10.38 -1.04 -7.89
CA ASN A 22 9.79 -0.41 -6.70
C ASN A 22 9.52 1.09 -6.92
N LEU A 23 10.34 1.74 -7.76
CA LEU A 23 10.02 3.05 -8.31
C LEU A 23 8.84 3.00 -9.31
N HIS A 24 8.60 1.87 -9.99
CA HIS A 24 7.45 1.62 -10.86
C HIS A 24 6.14 1.58 -10.06
N LEU A 25 6.13 0.99 -8.86
CA LEU A 25 4.98 1.09 -7.94
C LEU A 25 4.74 2.54 -7.47
N LYS A 26 5.80 3.29 -7.19
CA LYS A 26 5.72 4.70 -6.81
C LYS A 26 5.31 5.64 -7.97
N ASN A 27 5.68 5.26 -9.20
CA ASN A 27 5.33 5.99 -10.42
C ASN A 27 3.99 5.54 -11.02
N LEU A 28 3.40 4.44 -10.55
CA LEU A 28 2.02 4.03 -10.88
C LEU A 28 0.98 4.96 -10.24
N GLU A 29 1.35 5.65 -9.16
CA GLU A 29 0.57 6.78 -8.59
C GLU A 29 0.60 8.03 -9.48
N LEU A 30 1.52 8.12 -10.44
CA LEU A 30 1.60 9.21 -11.41
C LEU A 30 1.06 8.69 -12.75
N GLU A 31 -0.06 9.23 -13.23
CA GLU A 31 -0.70 8.89 -14.51
C GLU A 31 0.24 9.08 -15.73
N LEU A 32 1.18 8.17 -15.95
CA LEU A 32 2.15 8.22 -17.04
C LEU A 32 1.47 7.82 -18.36
N THR A 33 1.33 8.78 -19.28
CA THR A 33 0.70 8.57 -20.60
C THR A 33 1.69 8.23 -21.71
N GLY A 34 1.25 7.39 -22.66
CA GLY A 34 1.86 7.17 -23.97
C GLY A 34 3.30 6.61 -23.99
N PHE A 35 4.21 7.36 -24.62
CA PHE A 35 5.57 6.93 -24.96
C PHE A 35 6.44 6.63 -23.74
N ARG A 36 6.28 7.36 -22.63
CA ARG A 36 7.07 7.15 -21.41
C ARG A 36 6.71 5.84 -20.70
N LYS A 37 5.42 5.48 -20.68
CA LYS A 37 4.94 4.19 -20.17
C LYS A 37 5.46 3.03 -21.02
N TRP A 38 5.50 3.20 -22.34
CA TRP A 38 6.08 2.24 -23.26
C TRP A 38 7.60 2.05 -23.05
N CYS A 39 8.36 3.14 -22.98
CA CYS A 39 9.79 3.09 -22.68
C CYS A 39 10.07 2.44 -21.31
N LEU A 40 9.27 2.76 -20.29
CA LEU A 40 9.41 2.19 -18.96
C LEU A 40 9.13 0.69 -18.96
N GLY A 41 8.03 0.25 -19.59
CA GLY A 41 7.68 -1.18 -19.68
C GLY A 41 8.72 -2.00 -20.46
N HIS A 42 9.34 -1.41 -21.47
CA HIS A 42 10.46 -2.07 -22.17
C HIS A 42 11.76 -2.08 -21.36
N TYR A 43 12.10 -0.99 -20.67
CA TYR A 43 13.31 -0.89 -19.85
C TYR A 43 13.32 -1.88 -18.67
N THR A 44 12.15 -2.12 -18.05
CA THR A 44 11.97 -3.08 -16.95
C THR A 44 11.69 -4.51 -17.42
N SER A 45 11.54 -4.74 -18.73
CA SER A 45 11.26 -6.08 -19.25
C SER A 45 12.46 -7.02 -19.09
N ARG A 46 12.23 -8.18 -18.47
CA ARG A 46 13.22 -9.27 -18.37
C ARG A 46 13.75 -9.71 -19.74
N LYS A 47 12.94 -9.60 -20.80
CA LYS A 47 13.34 -9.92 -22.18
C LYS A 47 14.42 -8.97 -22.71
N LEU A 48 14.27 -7.67 -22.48
CA LEU A 48 15.27 -6.67 -22.88
C LEU A 48 16.58 -6.88 -22.11
N GLY A 49 16.49 -7.17 -20.80
CA GLY A 49 17.66 -7.50 -19.98
C GLY A 49 18.46 -8.69 -20.54
N VAL A 50 17.79 -9.76 -20.97
CA VAL A 50 18.43 -10.92 -21.61
C VAL A 50 19.07 -10.54 -22.95
N ILE A 51 18.40 -9.74 -23.78
CA ILE A 51 18.96 -9.27 -25.06
C ILE A 51 20.21 -8.43 -24.83
N ILE A 52 20.19 -7.50 -23.89
CA ILE A 52 21.34 -6.65 -23.55
C ILE A 52 22.51 -7.49 -23.04
N PHE A 53 22.24 -8.52 -22.22
CA PHE A 53 23.25 -9.46 -21.77
C PHE A 53 23.92 -10.20 -22.94
N TRP A 54 23.14 -10.70 -23.91
CA TRP A 54 23.68 -11.34 -25.10
C TRP A 54 24.49 -10.38 -25.97
N VAL A 55 24.04 -9.13 -26.14
CA VAL A 55 24.80 -8.09 -26.86
C VAL A 55 26.13 -7.80 -26.16
N MET A 56 26.14 -7.73 -24.82
CA MET A 56 27.38 -7.56 -24.05
C MET A 56 28.32 -8.77 -24.18
N LEU A 57 27.78 -9.98 -24.18
CA LEU A 57 28.57 -11.21 -24.35
C LEU A 57 29.17 -11.30 -25.76
N LEU A 58 28.40 -10.92 -26.78
CA LEU A 58 28.86 -10.86 -28.17
C LEU A 58 29.94 -9.79 -28.37
N ASN A 59 29.90 -8.70 -27.60
CA ASN A 59 30.92 -7.65 -27.60
C ASN A 59 32.29 -8.10 -27.05
N ILE A 60 32.40 -9.29 -26.45
CA ILE A 60 33.69 -9.87 -26.05
C ILE A 60 34.48 -10.34 -27.28
N VAL A 61 33.79 -10.81 -28.33
CA VAL A 61 34.41 -11.34 -29.56
C VAL A 61 35.26 -10.29 -30.29
N PRO A 62 34.77 -9.06 -30.60
CA PRO A 62 35.58 -8.05 -31.25
C PRO A 62 36.76 -7.59 -30.36
N ILE A 63 36.56 -7.45 -29.04
CA ILE A 63 37.63 -7.10 -28.10
C ILE A 63 38.74 -8.16 -28.09
N ALA A 64 38.36 -9.45 -28.05
CA ALA A 64 39.31 -10.55 -28.12
C ALA A 64 40.02 -10.61 -29.49
N GLY A 65 39.30 -10.31 -30.58
CA GLY A 65 39.83 -10.20 -31.94
C GLY A 65 40.88 -9.11 -32.06
N GLU A 66 40.63 -7.91 -31.54
CA GLU A 66 41.56 -6.77 -31.51
C GLU A 66 42.83 -7.10 -30.72
N ILE A 67 42.69 -7.73 -29.55
CA ILE A 67 43.83 -8.15 -28.72
C ILE A 67 44.64 -9.25 -29.43
N PHE A 68 43.97 -10.22 -30.04
CA PHE A 68 44.61 -11.32 -30.76
C PHE A 68 45.35 -10.83 -32.01
N ALA A 69 44.76 -9.87 -32.73
CA ALA A 69 45.38 -9.23 -33.88
C ALA A 69 46.69 -8.51 -33.48
N LEU A 70 46.67 -7.74 -32.38
CA LEU A 70 47.88 -7.11 -31.80
C LEU A 70 48.96 -8.13 -31.41
N LEU A 71 48.56 -9.28 -30.85
CA LEU A 71 49.49 -10.34 -30.45
C LEU A 71 50.13 -11.06 -31.65
N LEU A 72 49.36 -11.32 -32.71
CA LEU A 72 49.86 -11.97 -33.93
C LEU A 72 50.81 -11.09 -34.72
N GLU A 73 50.59 -9.77 -34.72
CA GLU A 73 51.47 -8.81 -35.38
C GLU A 73 52.83 -8.71 -34.68
N LYS A 74 52.84 -8.70 -33.33
CA LYS A 74 54.07 -8.73 -32.52
C LYS A 74 54.92 -9.99 -32.77
N MET A 75 54.28 -11.08 -33.21
CA MET A 75 54.93 -12.35 -33.57
C MET A 75 55.41 -12.42 -35.02
N HIS A 76 55.36 -11.31 -35.78
CA HIS A 76 55.86 -11.18 -37.17
C HIS A 76 55.32 -12.22 -38.17
N LYS A 77 54.14 -12.80 -37.89
CA LYS A 77 53.62 -13.96 -38.64
C LYS A 77 52.43 -13.65 -39.55
N HIS A 78 51.99 -12.39 -39.61
CA HIS A 78 50.75 -12.01 -40.31
C HIS A 78 50.99 -11.01 -41.45
N SER A 79 50.35 -11.23 -42.60
CA SER A 79 50.46 -10.32 -43.74
C SER A 79 49.65 -9.04 -43.49
N ARG A 80 50.31 -7.89 -43.65
CA ARG A 80 49.79 -6.54 -43.37
C ARG A 80 48.42 -6.26 -44.01
N GLN A 81 48.17 -6.83 -45.19
CA GLN A 81 46.93 -6.65 -45.96
C GLN A 81 45.73 -7.45 -45.43
N ARG A 82 45.96 -8.59 -44.74
CA ARG A 82 44.87 -9.40 -44.14
C ARG A 82 44.42 -8.84 -42.79
N PHE A 83 45.37 -8.26 -42.06
CA PHE A 83 45.15 -7.54 -40.81
C PHE A 83 44.19 -6.35 -40.97
N GLU A 84 44.37 -5.54 -42.03
CA GLU A 84 43.49 -4.38 -42.30
C GLU A 84 42.03 -4.78 -42.57
N GLN A 85 41.80 -5.92 -43.23
CA GLN A 85 40.44 -6.40 -43.52
C GLN A 85 39.73 -6.93 -42.27
N GLU A 86 40.44 -7.69 -41.43
CA GLU A 86 39.89 -8.21 -40.17
C GLU A 86 39.60 -7.09 -39.17
N PHE A 87 40.48 -6.08 -39.09
CA PHE A 87 40.30 -4.92 -38.22
C PHE A 87 39.05 -4.09 -38.56
N VAL A 88 38.80 -3.83 -39.85
CA VAL A 88 37.61 -3.09 -40.31
C VAL A 88 36.30 -3.82 -39.98
N ILE A 89 36.31 -5.16 -40.01
CA ILE A 89 35.14 -5.97 -39.66
C ILE A 89 34.84 -5.86 -38.15
N PHE A 90 35.85 -5.94 -37.31
CA PHE A 90 35.67 -5.76 -35.85
C PHE A 90 35.18 -4.36 -35.51
N GLU A 91 35.65 -3.34 -36.24
CA GLU A 91 35.23 -1.96 -36.04
C GLU A 91 33.77 -1.71 -36.44
N ALA A 92 33.30 -2.34 -37.52
CA ALA A 92 31.88 -2.32 -37.88
C ALA A 92 31.00 -2.95 -36.78
N PHE A 93 31.44 -4.05 -36.17
CA PHE A 93 30.76 -4.68 -35.03
C PHE A 93 30.73 -3.76 -33.79
N ASN A 94 31.84 -3.07 -33.50
CA ASN A 94 31.93 -2.08 -32.42
C ASN A 94 30.96 -0.90 -32.62
N GLY A 95 30.84 -0.41 -33.85
CA GLY A 95 29.88 0.65 -34.19
C GLY A 95 28.44 0.24 -33.92
N VAL A 96 28.05 -0.98 -34.32
CA VAL A 96 26.72 -1.54 -34.05
C VAL A 96 26.46 -1.69 -32.54
N ALA A 97 27.43 -2.22 -31.78
CA ALA A 97 27.30 -2.35 -30.33
C ALA A 97 27.15 -0.97 -29.64
N THR A 98 27.86 0.05 -30.12
CA THR A 98 27.78 1.41 -29.60
C THR A 98 26.40 2.03 -29.82
N LEU A 99 25.77 1.79 -30.98
CA LEU A 99 24.39 2.21 -31.24
C LEU A 99 23.40 1.59 -30.25
N PHE A 100 23.56 0.30 -29.92
CA PHE A 100 22.74 -0.35 -28.89
C PHE A 100 22.93 0.26 -27.51
N TYR A 101 24.15 0.67 -27.15
CA TYR A 101 24.42 1.32 -25.87
C TYR A 101 23.81 2.72 -25.77
N VAL A 102 23.87 3.50 -26.85
CA VAL A 102 23.19 4.79 -26.94
C VAL A 102 21.68 4.62 -26.83
N PHE A 103 21.12 3.62 -27.51
CA PHE A 103 19.69 3.31 -27.43
C PHE A 103 19.26 2.92 -26.01
N ASP A 104 19.99 2.04 -25.33
CA ASP A 104 19.68 1.62 -23.95
C ASP A 104 19.78 2.79 -22.95
N ALA A 105 20.81 3.63 -23.07
CA ALA A 105 20.94 4.84 -22.24
C ALA A 105 19.80 5.84 -22.49
N PHE A 106 19.41 6.03 -23.75
CA PHE A 106 18.31 6.91 -24.13
C PHE A 106 16.97 6.43 -23.56
N VAL A 107 16.65 5.14 -23.74
CA VAL A 107 15.42 4.54 -23.19
C VAL A 107 15.40 4.64 -21.67
N GLY A 108 16.54 4.40 -20.99
CA GLY A 108 16.66 4.53 -19.54
C GLY A 108 16.44 5.96 -19.03
N MET A 109 17.00 6.97 -19.71
CA MET A 109 16.81 8.38 -19.36
C MET A 109 15.37 8.85 -19.53
N VAL A 110 14.70 8.43 -20.61
CA VAL A 110 13.29 8.78 -20.87
C VAL A 110 12.36 8.07 -19.88
N ALA A 111 12.61 6.79 -19.59
CA ALA A 111 11.79 5.98 -18.69
C ALA A 111 11.81 6.55 -17.25
N ILE A 112 13.00 6.70 -16.67
CA ILE A 112 13.18 7.05 -15.25
C ILE A 112 13.15 8.58 -15.04
N GLY A 113 13.52 9.36 -16.07
CA GLY A 113 13.72 10.81 -16.00
C GLY A 113 15.19 11.15 -15.68
N CYS A 114 15.75 12.14 -16.36
CA CYS A 114 17.20 12.44 -16.34
C CYS A 114 17.76 12.64 -14.93
N ARG A 115 17.06 13.37 -14.05
CA ARG A 115 17.54 13.65 -12.69
C ARG A 115 17.66 12.40 -11.82
N GLN A 116 16.76 11.44 -12.02
CA GLN A 116 16.66 10.24 -11.22
C GLN A 116 17.49 9.10 -11.82
N TYR A 117 17.68 9.08 -13.14
CA TYR A 117 18.63 8.21 -13.82
C TYR A 117 20.06 8.37 -13.26
N PHE A 118 20.52 9.60 -13.07
CA PHE A 118 21.85 9.90 -12.50
C PHE A 118 21.93 9.79 -10.97
N HIS A 119 20.90 9.31 -10.27
CA HIS A 119 20.97 9.09 -8.83
C HIS A 119 21.66 7.77 -8.47
N SER A 120 21.46 6.74 -9.29
CA SER A 120 22.09 5.41 -9.14
C SER A 120 23.56 5.45 -9.59
N HIS A 121 24.46 4.82 -8.81
CA HIS A 121 25.88 4.73 -9.16
C HIS A 121 26.10 3.78 -10.35
N GLY A 122 25.27 2.74 -10.50
CA GLY A 122 25.33 1.83 -11.63
C GLY A 122 25.04 2.54 -12.96
N ASN A 123 23.99 3.36 -13.01
CA ASN A 123 23.62 4.11 -14.21
C ASN A 123 24.67 5.18 -14.58
N LYS A 124 25.37 5.77 -13.59
CA LYS A 124 26.48 6.71 -13.85
C LYS A 124 27.65 6.01 -14.54
N ILE A 125 28.03 4.83 -14.06
CA ILE A 125 29.09 4.02 -14.67
C ILE A 125 28.69 3.59 -16.07
N ASP A 126 27.43 3.17 -16.25
CA ASP A 126 26.92 2.73 -17.55
C ASP A 126 26.89 3.86 -18.59
N PHE A 127 26.47 5.06 -18.16
CA PHE A 127 26.53 6.27 -18.98
C PHE A 127 27.97 6.66 -19.32
N PHE A 128 28.90 6.57 -18.36
CA PHE A 128 30.32 6.82 -18.62
C PHE A 128 30.90 5.86 -19.67
N VAL A 129 30.61 4.55 -19.56
CA VAL A 129 31.03 3.56 -20.56
C VAL A 129 30.43 3.86 -21.93
N THR A 130 29.18 4.31 -21.99
CA THR A 130 28.51 4.70 -23.24
C THR A 130 29.18 5.92 -23.89
N VAL A 131 29.56 6.93 -23.09
CA VAL A 131 30.31 8.11 -23.58
C VAL A 131 31.68 7.72 -24.12
N VAL A 132 32.41 6.83 -23.44
CA VAL A 132 33.70 6.31 -23.89
C VAL A 132 33.55 5.54 -25.21
N ALA A 133 32.50 4.73 -25.36
CA ALA A 133 32.24 3.99 -26.60
C ALA A 133 31.91 4.92 -27.79
N VAL A 134 31.13 5.98 -27.56
CA VAL A 134 30.85 6.99 -28.59
C VAL A 134 32.11 7.76 -28.98
N ALA A 135 32.93 8.16 -27.99
CA ALA A 135 34.20 8.84 -28.25
C ALA A 135 35.16 7.97 -29.07
N GLN A 136 35.22 6.67 -28.77
CA GLN A 136 35.97 5.69 -29.54
C GLN A 136 35.46 5.61 -30.99
N ALA A 137 34.16 5.40 -31.21
CA ALA A 137 33.60 5.31 -32.57
C ALA A 137 33.87 6.58 -33.41
N VAL A 138 33.82 7.77 -32.80
CA VAL A 138 34.20 9.03 -33.47
C VAL A 138 35.68 9.06 -33.80
N PHE A 139 36.54 8.62 -32.88
CA PHE A 139 37.98 8.54 -33.07
C PHE A 139 38.34 7.58 -34.21
N ASP A 140 37.68 6.42 -34.28
CA ASP A 140 37.89 5.42 -35.32
C ASP A 140 37.49 5.95 -36.71
N ILE A 141 36.36 6.67 -36.83
CA ILE A 141 35.96 7.34 -38.08
C ILE A 141 36.99 8.40 -38.50
N VAL A 142 37.49 9.20 -37.56
CA VAL A 142 38.49 10.25 -37.83
C VAL A 142 39.81 9.64 -38.28
N ILE A 143 40.27 8.56 -37.66
CA ILE A 143 41.53 7.91 -38.04
C ILE A 143 41.39 7.23 -39.40
N ILE A 144 40.31 6.49 -39.65
CA ILE A 144 40.06 5.82 -40.94
C ILE A 144 39.99 6.85 -42.09
N SER A 145 39.44 8.04 -41.82
CA SER A 145 39.36 9.11 -42.83
C SER A 145 40.67 9.88 -43.01
N ALA A 146 41.47 10.07 -41.95
CA ALA A 146 42.71 10.83 -41.98
C ALA A 146 43.93 10.01 -42.44
N PHE A 147 44.02 8.73 -42.09
CA PHE A 147 45.18 7.86 -42.31
C PHE A 147 44.79 6.66 -43.17
N ARG A 148 44.58 6.90 -44.47
CA ARG A 148 44.08 5.89 -45.42
C ARG A 148 45.08 4.77 -45.74
N THR A 149 46.37 4.92 -45.41
CA THR A 149 47.44 4.01 -45.85
C THR A 149 48.52 3.66 -44.81
N ASP A 150 48.63 4.37 -43.68
CA ASP A 150 49.61 4.05 -42.63
C ASP A 150 49.10 4.49 -41.24
N TYR A 151 48.69 3.52 -40.43
CA TYR A 151 48.26 3.74 -39.05
C TYR A 151 49.46 3.73 -38.10
N PRO A 152 49.72 4.79 -37.32
CA PRO A 152 50.77 4.75 -36.31
C PRO A 152 50.39 3.80 -35.17
N PHE A 153 51.30 2.89 -34.79
CA PHE A 153 51.06 1.86 -33.78
C PHE A 153 50.54 2.38 -32.43
N GLY A 154 50.92 3.60 -32.02
CA GLY A 154 50.43 4.23 -30.79
C GLY A 154 48.90 4.43 -30.77
N PHE A 155 48.27 4.63 -31.93
CA PHE A 155 46.81 4.76 -32.03
C PHE A 155 46.09 3.43 -31.84
N ILE A 156 46.66 2.33 -32.33
CA ILE A 156 46.07 0.98 -32.17
C ILE A 156 46.08 0.59 -30.69
N TYR A 157 47.17 0.87 -29.96
CA TYR A 157 47.22 0.66 -28.52
C TYR A 157 46.15 1.49 -27.79
N ALA A 158 45.94 2.75 -28.17
CA ALA A 158 44.91 3.60 -27.58
C ALA A 158 43.49 3.04 -27.81
N ILE A 159 43.18 2.60 -29.03
CA ILE A 159 41.88 1.99 -29.38
C ILE A 159 41.62 0.75 -28.54
N VAL A 160 42.60 -0.16 -28.44
CA VAL A 160 42.44 -1.38 -27.63
C VAL A 160 42.31 -1.08 -26.14
N THR A 161 43.02 -0.07 -25.61
CA THR A 161 42.82 0.34 -24.21
C THR A 161 41.43 0.90 -23.95
N MET A 162 40.85 1.62 -24.90
CA MET A 162 39.48 2.15 -24.82
C MET A 162 38.45 1.01 -24.94
N SER A 163 38.68 0.03 -25.82
CA SER A 163 37.87 -1.19 -25.96
C SER A 163 37.80 -1.98 -24.64
N CYS A 164 38.91 -2.08 -23.89
CA CYS A 164 38.96 -2.75 -22.59
C CYS A 164 38.07 -2.10 -21.51
N VAL A 165 37.77 -0.80 -21.59
CA VAL A 165 36.87 -0.12 -20.64
C VAL A 165 35.45 -0.72 -20.70
N ARG A 166 35.04 -1.26 -21.84
CA ARG A 166 33.73 -1.91 -22.02
C ARG A 166 33.57 -3.19 -21.19
N LEU A 167 34.68 -3.87 -20.87
CA LEU A 167 34.67 -5.05 -19.99
C LEU A 167 34.22 -4.70 -18.56
N LEU A 168 34.41 -3.45 -18.13
CA LEU A 168 33.95 -2.97 -16.82
C LEU A 168 32.42 -3.04 -16.69
N ARG A 169 31.68 -2.79 -17.78
CA ARG A 169 30.21 -2.93 -17.82
C ARG A 169 29.79 -4.39 -17.66
N LEU A 170 30.47 -5.32 -18.35
CA LEU A 170 30.20 -6.75 -18.23
C LEU A 170 30.46 -7.27 -16.81
N ILE A 171 31.61 -6.91 -16.23
CA ILE A 171 31.96 -7.24 -14.85
C ILE A 171 30.91 -6.68 -13.88
N TRP A 172 30.48 -5.44 -14.07
CA TRP A 172 29.46 -4.83 -13.22
C TRP A 172 28.11 -5.55 -13.31
N VAL A 173 27.60 -5.81 -14.52
CA VAL A 173 26.30 -6.48 -14.74
C VAL A 173 26.31 -7.91 -14.22
N THR A 174 27.40 -8.65 -14.43
CA THR A 174 27.54 -10.02 -13.91
C THR A 174 27.62 -10.04 -12.39
N LEU A 175 28.41 -9.15 -11.79
CA LEU A 175 28.49 -9.04 -10.32
C LEU A 175 27.15 -8.63 -9.71
N SER A 176 26.40 -7.70 -10.31
CA SER A 176 25.09 -7.32 -9.81
C SER A 176 24.09 -8.48 -9.91
N GLY A 177 24.07 -9.21 -11.03
CA GLY A 177 23.18 -10.36 -11.21
C GLY A 177 23.46 -11.51 -10.24
N ILE A 178 24.74 -11.84 -10.04
CA ILE A 178 25.15 -12.85 -9.05
C ILE A 178 24.77 -12.40 -7.64
N PHE A 179 24.98 -11.13 -7.30
CA PHE A 179 24.65 -10.60 -5.98
C PHE A 179 23.14 -10.65 -5.70
N ILE A 180 22.31 -10.31 -6.67
CA ILE A 180 20.84 -10.38 -6.55
C ILE A 180 20.40 -11.84 -6.37
N SER A 181 20.91 -12.76 -7.18
CA SER A 181 20.58 -14.18 -7.06
C SER A 181 20.96 -14.76 -5.70
N ILE A 182 22.12 -14.37 -5.15
CA ILE A 182 22.54 -14.77 -3.81
C ILE A 182 21.62 -14.15 -2.75
N MET A 183 21.20 -12.89 -2.92
CA MET A 183 20.29 -12.23 -1.99
C MET A 183 18.91 -12.88 -2.00
N ASP A 184 18.36 -13.16 -3.18
CA ASP A 184 17.04 -13.77 -3.33
C ASP A 184 17.02 -15.19 -2.73
N GLU A 185 18.06 -15.98 -2.97
CA GLU A 185 18.21 -17.30 -2.36
C GLU A 185 18.33 -17.20 -0.83
N ALA A 186 19.13 -16.26 -0.32
CA ALA A 186 19.26 -16.03 1.12
C ALA A 186 17.93 -15.59 1.76
N CYS A 187 17.18 -14.70 1.10
CA CYS A 187 15.86 -14.28 1.54
C CYS A 187 14.85 -15.43 1.49
N SER A 188 14.91 -16.28 0.46
CA SER A 188 14.07 -17.46 0.31
C SER A 188 14.31 -18.47 1.44
N ILE A 189 15.56 -18.71 1.82
CA ILE A 189 15.92 -19.58 2.95
C ILE A 189 15.35 -19.02 4.26
N ILE A 190 15.51 -17.71 4.51
CA ILE A 190 14.99 -17.06 5.73
C ILE A 190 13.46 -17.12 5.76
N TYR A 191 12.80 -16.87 4.63
CA TYR A 191 11.36 -16.96 4.49
C TYR A 191 10.86 -18.36 4.85
N ASN A 192 11.49 -19.40 4.28
CA ASN A 192 11.11 -20.79 4.55
C ASN A 192 11.39 -21.17 6.01
N ALA A 193 12.47 -20.66 6.61
CA ALA A 193 12.78 -20.89 8.02
C ALA A 193 11.74 -20.23 8.94
N TYR A 194 11.28 -19.02 8.61
CA TYR A 194 10.21 -18.34 9.33
C TYR A 194 8.88 -19.12 9.23
N ASP A 195 8.52 -19.55 8.02
CA ASP A 195 7.32 -20.38 7.78
C ASP A 195 7.36 -21.71 8.57
N PHE A 196 8.51 -22.39 8.55
CA PHE A 196 8.74 -23.59 9.33
C PHE A 196 8.65 -23.33 10.84
N GLY A 197 9.21 -22.22 11.32
CA GLY A 197 9.15 -21.84 12.74
C GLY A 197 7.71 -21.61 13.22
N ILE A 198 6.88 -20.94 12.42
CA ILE A 198 5.46 -20.77 12.71
C ILE A 198 4.72 -22.12 12.70
N GLY A 199 4.96 -22.97 11.71
CA GLY A 199 4.37 -24.31 11.67
C GLY A 199 4.76 -25.18 12.87
N PHE A 200 6.01 -25.06 13.32
CA PHE A 200 6.49 -25.72 14.53
C PHE A 200 5.79 -25.22 15.79
N ILE A 201 5.55 -23.90 15.91
CA ILE A 201 4.78 -23.32 17.03
C ILE A 201 3.36 -23.86 17.04
N ILE A 202 2.64 -23.80 15.91
CA ILE A 202 1.26 -24.28 15.80
C ILE A 202 1.17 -25.75 16.21
N GLY A 203 2.07 -26.60 15.71
CA GLY A 203 2.08 -28.01 16.08
C GLY A 203 2.34 -28.26 17.57
N ASN A 204 3.24 -27.51 18.20
CA ASN A 204 3.47 -27.64 19.66
C ASN A 204 2.30 -27.03 20.46
N GLU A 205 1.64 -26.00 19.97
CA GLU A 205 0.48 -25.38 20.62
C GLU A 205 -0.70 -26.36 20.64
N ASP A 206 -0.96 -27.06 19.54
CA ASP A 206 -1.99 -28.11 19.47
C ASP A 206 -1.67 -29.26 20.44
N ILE A 207 -0.41 -29.69 20.52
CA ILE A 207 0.04 -30.70 21.49
C ILE A 207 -0.20 -30.20 22.92
N ALA A 208 0.20 -28.98 23.25
CA ALA A 208 0.04 -28.43 24.60
C ALA A 208 -1.43 -28.35 25.03
N LYS A 209 -2.35 -28.06 24.09
CA LYS A 209 -3.80 -27.96 24.36
C LYS A 209 -4.50 -29.31 24.50
N ASP A 210 -4.09 -30.30 23.71
CA ASP A 210 -4.85 -31.56 23.57
C ASP A 210 -4.19 -32.78 24.24
N VAL A 211 -2.92 -32.71 24.66
CA VAL A 211 -2.22 -33.87 25.25
C VAL A 211 -2.90 -34.39 26.52
N THR A 212 -3.46 -33.52 27.35
CA THR A 212 -4.18 -33.87 28.58
C THR A 212 -5.51 -34.57 28.30
N LYS A 213 -6.08 -34.39 27.11
CA LYS A 213 -7.31 -35.07 26.66
C LYS A 213 -7.01 -36.41 25.98
N LEU A 214 -5.80 -36.59 25.46
CA LEU A 214 -5.40 -37.75 24.65
C LEU A 214 -4.65 -38.81 25.47
N VAL A 215 -4.05 -38.45 26.60
CA VAL A 215 -3.19 -39.34 27.40
C VAL A 215 -3.78 -39.54 28.79
N ASP A 216 -4.14 -40.78 29.12
CA ASP A 216 -4.76 -41.14 30.41
C ASP A 216 -3.78 -41.06 31.61
N TYR A 217 -2.47 -41.07 31.35
CA TYR A 217 -1.43 -41.02 32.38
C TYR A 217 -0.93 -39.58 32.57
N GLU A 218 -1.45 -38.92 33.62
CA GLU A 218 -1.18 -37.50 33.95
C GLU A 218 0.31 -37.12 33.93
N PRO A 219 1.26 -37.88 34.52
CA PRO A 219 2.66 -37.45 34.56
C PRO A 219 3.33 -37.39 33.18
N SER A 220 2.88 -38.20 32.22
CA SER A 220 3.37 -38.12 30.83
C SER A 220 2.71 -36.98 30.07
N ALA A 221 1.45 -36.67 30.37
CA ALA A 221 0.74 -35.53 29.78
C ALA A 221 1.39 -34.21 30.22
N ASP A 222 1.65 -34.05 31.52
CA ASP A 222 2.30 -32.86 32.09
C ASP A 222 3.71 -32.66 31.52
N LEU A 223 4.49 -33.73 31.38
CA LEU A 223 5.84 -33.66 30.80
C LEU A 223 5.82 -33.25 29.33
N ALA A 224 4.88 -33.81 28.55
CA ALA A 224 4.72 -33.47 27.14
C ALA A 224 4.23 -32.03 26.95
N GLN A 225 3.28 -31.59 27.78
CA GLN A 225 2.80 -30.21 27.80
C GLN A 225 3.94 -29.24 28.13
N PHE A 226 4.69 -29.49 29.22
CA PHE A 226 5.83 -28.66 29.61
C PHE A 226 6.91 -28.60 28.50
N THR A 227 7.14 -29.72 27.80
CA THR A 227 8.10 -29.76 26.69
C THR A 227 7.60 -28.93 25.50
N ALA A 228 6.32 -29.03 25.17
CA ALA A 228 5.70 -28.25 24.09
C ALA A 228 5.72 -26.74 24.41
N GLU A 229 5.39 -26.35 25.63
CA GLU A 229 5.45 -24.95 26.09
C GLU A 229 6.87 -24.36 26.02
N ASN A 230 7.88 -25.13 26.43
CA ASN A 230 9.28 -24.71 26.30
C ASN A 230 9.72 -24.59 24.84
N ASN A 231 9.30 -25.53 23.98
CA ASN A 231 9.58 -25.47 22.54
C ASN A 231 8.96 -24.23 21.90
N ILE A 232 7.74 -23.87 22.29
CA ILE A 232 7.06 -22.64 21.84
C ILE A 232 7.85 -21.40 22.28
N ALA A 233 8.24 -21.31 23.56
CA ALA A 233 9.01 -20.18 24.08
C ALA A 233 10.35 -19.99 23.34
N LEU A 234 11.07 -21.10 23.09
CA LEU A 234 12.32 -21.08 22.32
C LEU A 234 12.09 -20.67 20.85
N ALA A 235 11.06 -21.21 20.21
CA ALA A 235 10.73 -20.87 18.82
C ALA A 235 10.34 -19.39 18.67
N LEU A 236 9.55 -18.85 19.60
CA LEU A 236 9.19 -17.43 19.63
C LEU A 236 10.42 -16.52 19.76
N SER A 237 11.38 -16.90 20.61
CA SER A 237 12.65 -16.17 20.75
C SER A 237 13.43 -16.12 19.43
N TYR A 238 13.52 -17.24 18.69
CA TYR A 238 14.17 -17.26 17.37
C TYR A 238 13.41 -16.48 16.31
N LEU A 239 12.07 -16.51 16.33
CA LEU A 239 11.26 -15.74 15.39
C LEU A 239 11.44 -14.24 15.62
N ASP A 240 11.43 -13.77 16.86
CA ASP A 240 11.69 -12.36 17.20
C ASP A 240 13.08 -11.90 16.69
N ASP A 241 14.06 -12.79 16.81
CA ASP A 241 15.40 -12.60 16.28
C ASP A 241 15.43 -12.47 14.74
N ILE A 242 14.53 -13.18 14.03
CA ILE A 242 14.33 -13.05 12.58
C ILE A 242 13.58 -11.76 12.25
N GLU A 243 12.53 -11.40 12.99
CA GLU A 243 11.73 -10.19 12.76
C GLU A 243 12.59 -8.93 12.91
N SER A 244 13.40 -8.86 13.97
CA SER A 244 14.29 -7.73 14.22
C SER A 244 15.40 -7.60 13.17
N LYS A 245 15.95 -8.72 12.71
CA LYS A 245 17.03 -8.72 11.70
C LYS A 245 16.44 -8.49 10.31
N PHE A 246 15.41 -9.20 9.89
CA PHE A 246 14.91 -9.27 8.50
C PHE A 246 13.42 -8.86 8.39
N PRO A 247 13.07 -7.62 8.74
CA PRO A 247 11.67 -7.17 8.76
C PRO A 247 11.01 -7.22 7.38
N ASP A 248 11.78 -7.05 6.30
CA ASP A 248 11.27 -7.09 4.92
C ASP A 248 10.75 -8.49 4.53
N VAL A 249 11.40 -9.54 5.04
CA VAL A 249 11.00 -10.95 4.79
C VAL A 249 9.79 -11.29 5.64
N THR A 250 9.79 -10.89 6.91
CA THR A 250 8.65 -11.07 7.82
C THR A 250 7.41 -10.34 7.31
N CYS A 251 7.54 -9.11 6.82
CA CYS A 251 6.45 -8.35 6.24
C CYS A 251 5.88 -9.07 5.02
N ALA A 252 6.74 -9.54 4.10
CA ALA A 252 6.31 -10.31 2.94
C ALA A 252 5.52 -11.56 3.36
N TRP A 253 6.05 -12.34 4.31
CA TRP A 253 5.37 -13.54 4.82
C TRP A 253 4.02 -13.22 5.46
N LYS A 254 3.95 -12.22 6.35
CA LYS A 254 2.70 -11.84 7.04
C LYS A 254 1.63 -11.40 6.04
N THR A 255 1.98 -10.56 5.07
CA THR A 255 1.05 -10.10 4.02
C THR A 255 0.61 -11.23 3.11
N GLN A 256 1.54 -12.08 2.66
CA GLN A 256 1.25 -13.22 1.80
C GLN A 256 0.32 -14.20 2.50
N ARG A 257 0.58 -14.49 3.78
CA ARG A 257 -0.24 -15.40 4.58
C ARG A 257 -1.64 -14.84 4.83
N ALA A 258 -1.75 -13.55 5.18
CA ALA A 258 -3.05 -12.90 5.37
C ALA A 258 -3.89 -12.95 4.09
N ALA A 259 -3.29 -12.65 2.93
CA ALA A 259 -4.00 -12.69 1.66
C ALA A 259 -4.42 -14.12 1.26
N VAL A 260 -3.55 -15.11 1.46
CA VAL A 260 -3.88 -16.53 1.24
C VAL A 260 -4.98 -17.01 2.19
N TYR A 261 -4.99 -16.54 3.44
CA TYR A 261 -6.02 -16.89 4.41
C TYR A 261 -7.39 -16.37 3.97
N VAL A 262 -7.50 -15.09 3.61
CA VAL A 262 -8.75 -14.49 3.09
C VAL A 262 -9.24 -15.22 1.84
N LEU A 263 -8.35 -15.53 0.90
CA LEU A 263 -8.74 -16.26 -0.30
C LEU A 263 -9.20 -17.70 -0.02
N ARG A 264 -8.60 -18.38 0.97
CA ARG A 264 -9.07 -19.71 1.41
C ARG A 264 -10.43 -19.62 2.08
N ASP A 265 -10.67 -18.59 2.88
CA ASP A 265 -11.96 -18.38 3.53
C ASP A 265 -13.06 -18.09 2.50
N MET A 266 -12.77 -17.25 1.50
CA MET A 266 -13.65 -17.04 0.35
C MET A 266 -13.92 -18.35 -0.40
N LYS A 267 -12.87 -19.15 -0.65
CA LYS A 267 -13.02 -20.46 -1.30
C LYS A 267 -13.95 -21.37 -0.49
N HIS A 268 -13.76 -21.45 0.81
CA HIS A 268 -14.60 -22.26 1.70
C HIS A 268 -16.05 -21.76 1.75
N THR A 269 -16.25 -20.45 1.65
CA THR A 269 -17.58 -19.83 1.55
C THR A 269 -18.28 -20.21 0.24
N VAL A 270 -17.57 -20.21 -0.88
CA VAL A 270 -18.10 -20.67 -2.17
C VAL A 270 -18.47 -22.17 -2.12
N GLU A 271 -17.62 -23.01 -1.52
CA GLU A 271 -17.91 -24.44 -1.31
C GLU A 271 -19.19 -24.63 -0.48
N LYS A 272 -19.37 -23.87 0.60
CA LYS A 272 -20.61 -23.89 1.40
C LYS A 272 -21.83 -23.42 0.61
N MET A 273 -21.69 -22.39 -0.23
CA MET A 273 -22.78 -21.90 -1.08
C MET A 273 -23.20 -22.95 -2.12
N LEU A 274 -22.25 -23.74 -2.62
CA LEU A 274 -22.52 -24.90 -3.47
C LEU A 274 -23.28 -26.00 -2.70
N ASP A 275 -22.84 -26.33 -1.47
CA ASP A 275 -23.51 -27.33 -0.62
C ASP A 275 -24.96 -26.94 -0.28
N ILE A 276 -25.26 -25.64 -0.18
CA ILE A 276 -26.61 -25.11 0.10
C ILE A 276 -27.43 -24.93 -1.21
N TYR A 277 -26.87 -25.28 -2.37
CA TYR A 277 -27.49 -25.09 -3.70
C TYR A 277 -27.87 -23.63 -4.00
N MET A 278 -27.12 -22.67 -3.44
CA MET A 278 -27.31 -21.24 -3.72
C MET A 278 -26.61 -20.78 -5.01
N LEU A 279 -25.63 -21.55 -5.47
CA LEU A 279 -24.87 -21.30 -6.70
C LEU A 279 -25.02 -22.49 -7.65
N ASP A 280 -25.08 -22.19 -8.94
CA ASP A 280 -25.02 -23.21 -9.99
C ASP A 280 -23.63 -23.86 -10.01
N GLU A 281 -23.57 -25.17 -10.23
CA GLU A 281 -22.30 -25.94 -10.25
C GLU A 281 -21.26 -25.34 -11.20
N THR A 282 -21.71 -24.83 -12.35
CA THR A 282 -20.83 -24.25 -13.38
C THR A 282 -20.22 -22.93 -12.93
N ASP A 283 -21.01 -22.08 -12.27
CA ASP A 283 -20.54 -20.79 -11.75
C ASP A 283 -19.63 -20.98 -10.54
N ALA A 284 -19.95 -21.95 -9.67
CA ALA A 284 -19.11 -22.33 -8.54
C ALA A 284 -17.74 -22.86 -9.02
N GLU A 285 -17.71 -23.75 -10.02
CA GLU A 285 -16.46 -24.25 -10.61
C GLU A 285 -15.58 -23.11 -11.16
N MET A 286 -16.17 -22.17 -11.90
CA MET A 286 -15.45 -21.00 -12.41
C MET A 286 -14.86 -20.12 -11.30
N LEU A 287 -15.61 -19.89 -10.22
CA LEU A 287 -15.15 -19.12 -9.07
C LEU A 287 -14.03 -19.83 -8.31
N LEU A 288 -14.15 -21.14 -8.09
CA LEU A 288 -13.13 -21.94 -7.42
C LEU A 288 -11.82 -22.01 -8.22
N GLU A 289 -11.90 -22.10 -9.55
CA GLU A 289 -10.73 -22.03 -10.43
C GLU A 289 -10.06 -20.65 -10.34
N ALA A 290 -10.83 -19.57 -10.45
CA ALA A 290 -10.32 -18.21 -10.34
C ALA A 290 -9.64 -17.94 -8.98
N LEU A 291 -10.25 -18.38 -7.88
CA LEU A 291 -9.68 -18.27 -6.53
C LEU A 291 -8.39 -19.09 -6.39
N SER A 292 -8.35 -20.30 -6.97
CA SER A 292 -7.16 -21.15 -6.94
C SER A 292 -5.98 -20.54 -7.71
N LEU A 293 -6.24 -19.96 -8.88
CA LEU A 293 -5.24 -19.22 -9.65
C LEU A 293 -4.70 -18.01 -8.85
N LYS A 294 -5.58 -17.27 -8.18
CA LYS A 294 -5.18 -16.13 -7.33
C LYS A 294 -4.33 -16.56 -6.14
N ILE A 295 -4.65 -17.68 -5.50
CA ILE A 295 -3.82 -18.24 -4.42
C ILE A 295 -2.43 -18.59 -4.97
N GLN A 296 -2.36 -19.22 -6.14
CA GLN A 296 -1.09 -19.57 -6.77
C GLN A 296 -0.24 -18.33 -7.11
N ASP A 297 -0.86 -17.29 -7.68
CA ASP A 297 -0.19 -16.01 -7.99
C ASP A 297 0.44 -15.40 -6.73
N ILE A 298 -0.30 -15.39 -5.62
CA ILE A 298 0.19 -14.86 -4.35
C ILE A 298 1.32 -15.72 -3.78
N LEU A 299 1.24 -17.05 -3.89
CA LEU A 299 2.32 -17.95 -3.46
C LEU A 299 3.62 -17.76 -4.26
N CYS A 300 3.50 -17.31 -5.52
CA CYS A 300 4.64 -16.94 -6.37
C CYS A 300 5.13 -15.50 -6.19
N ALA A 301 4.54 -14.72 -5.28
CA ALA A 301 4.98 -13.35 -5.00
C ALA A 301 6.41 -13.30 -4.41
N PRO A 302 7.13 -12.18 -4.59
CA PRO A 302 8.48 -12.01 -4.04
C PRO A 302 8.54 -12.25 -2.53
N LYS A 303 9.54 -13.01 -2.08
CA LYS A 303 9.74 -13.39 -0.67
C LYS A 303 10.37 -12.28 0.19
N HIS A 304 10.57 -11.10 -0.39
CA HIS A 304 11.00 -9.92 0.32
C HIS A 304 10.13 -8.75 -0.15
N MET A 305 9.55 -8.01 0.80
CA MET A 305 8.76 -6.82 0.54
C MET A 305 9.34 -5.74 1.44
N PRO A 306 9.69 -4.54 0.92
CA PRO A 306 10.19 -3.50 1.80
C PRO A 306 9.15 -3.25 2.88
N ALA A 307 9.52 -3.49 4.13
CA ALA A 307 8.66 -3.14 5.25
C ALA A 307 8.33 -1.66 5.05
N LYS A 308 7.05 -1.29 5.02
CA LYS A 308 6.63 0.11 4.88
C LYS A 308 6.96 0.84 6.19
N THR A 309 8.25 1.06 6.46
CA THR A 309 8.76 1.62 7.72
C THR A 309 8.76 3.15 7.74
N GLY A 310 8.25 3.79 6.69
CA GLY A 310 8.10 5.24 6.69
C GLY A 310 6.97 5.62 7.63
N VAL A 311 7.27 6.38 8.69
CA VAL A 311 6.30 7.04 9.59
C VAL A 311 5.18 7.71 8.78
N ARG A 312 5.55 8.34 7.66
CA ARG A 312 4.61 8.95 6.71
C ARG A 312 3.58 7.98 6.11
N ASN A 313 3.97 6.73 5.85
CA ASN A 313 3.05 5.70 5.34
C ASN A 313 2.17 5.12 6.45
N LEU A 314 2.67 5.10 7.69
CA LEU A 314 1.89 4.69 8.86
C LEU A 314 0.74 5.68 9.09
N LEU A 315 1.04 6.97 9.07
CA LEU A 315 0.04 8.03 9.22
C LEU A 315 -1.02 8.05 8.12
N LYS A 316 -0.69 7.63 6.88
CA LYS A 316 -1.67 7.50 5.79
C LYS A 316 -2.79 6.48 6.07
N ASN A 317 -2.54 5.52 6.97
CA ASN A 317 -3.55 4.53 7.35
C ASN A 317 -4.48 5.05 8.46
N VAL A 318 -4.17 6.19 9.08
CA VAL A 318 -5.00 6.78 10.14
C VAL A 318 -6.24 7.42 9.49
N PRO A 319 -7.47 7.06 9.89
CA PRO A 319 -8.69 7.43 9.16
C PRO A 319 -8.91 8.93 8.95
N TRP A 320 -8.45 9.77 9.88
CA TRP A 320 -8.63 11.22 9.83
C TRP A 320 -7.48 11.97 9.12
N ILE A 321 -6.35 11.30 8.83
CA ILE A 321 -5.17 11.87 8.13
C ILE A 321 -5.18 11.43 6.66
N LYS A 322 -6.07 12.04 5.86
CA LYS A 322 -6.16 11.76 4.41
C LYS A 322 -5.51 12.82 3.52
N ASP A 323 -5.40 14.05 4.00
CA ASP A 323 -4.84 15.17 3.23
C ASP A 323 -3.33 15.21 3.40
N GLU A 324 -2.62 15.26 2.28
CA GLU A 324 -1.16 15.36 2.23
C GLU A 324 -0.64 16.62 2.94
N ASN A 325 -1.38 17.73 2.92
CA ASN A 325 -0.97 18.96 3.60
C ASN A 325 -1.05 18.84 5.12
N VAL A 326 -2.11 18.19 5.62
CA VAL A 326 -2.26 17.90 7.06
C VAL A 326 -1.20 16.90 7.49
N LEU A 327 -0.96 15.87 6.67
CA LEU A 327 0.09 14.88 6.90
C LEU A 327 1.47 15.55 7.01
N ASP A 328 1.82 16.46 6.11
CA ASP A 328 3.10 17.19 6.16
C ASP A 328 3.23 18.05 7.43
N MET A 329 2.17 18.76 7.81
CA MET A 329 2.18 19.55 9.05
C MET A 329 2.36 18.68 10.31
N ILE A 330 1.71 17.52 10.37
CA ILE A 330 1.88 16.56 11.46
C ILE A 330 3.29 16.00 11.45
N MET A 331 3.82 15.62 10.28
CA MET A 331 5.18 15.09 10.12
C MET A 331 6.25 16.07 10.57
N ASP A 332 6.02 17.38 10.44
CA ASP A 332 6.95 18.42 10.88
C ASP A 332 6.89 18.68 12.40
N ASN A 333 5.78 18.33 13.07
CA ASN A 333 5.48 18.77 14.44
C ASN A 333 5.09 17.64 15.43
N PHE A 334 5.31 16.37 15.08
CA PHE A 334 5.06 15.26 16.01
C PHE A 334 6.28 14.99 16.90
N THR A 335 6.02 14.44 18.09
CA THR A 335 7.07 13.90 18.97
C THR A 335 6.90 12.39 19.10
N LEU A 336 8.01 11.66 19.20
CA LEU A 336 7.98 10.20 19.38
C LEU A 336 8.28 9.88 20.83
N SER A 337 7.33 9.22 21.49
CA SER A 337 7.43 8.75 22.87
C SER A 337 7.57 7.23 22.88
N SER A 338 8.55 6.71 23.60
CA SER A 338 8.75 5.25 23.77
C SER A 338 8.42 4.85 25.19
N TYR A 339 7.64 3.78 25.33
CA TYR A 339 7.13 3.25 26.58
C TYR A 339 7.53 1.78 26.71
N SER A 340 7.94 1.40 27.92
CA SER A 340 8.25 0.01 28.27
C SER A 340 6.97 -0.76 28.62
N ASP A 341 7.09 -2.08 28.70
CA ASP A 341 5.99 -2.93 29.20
C ASP A 341 5.59 -2.54 30.63
N GLY A 342 4.28 -2.36 30.85
CA GLY A 342 3.69 -1.92 32.12
C GLY A 342 3.67 -0.40 32.35
N ASP A 343 4.26 0.41 31.47
CA ASP A 343 4.24 1.87 31.62
C ASP A 343 2.81 2.42 31.43
N THR A 344 2.43 3.41 32.24
CA THR A 344 1.13 4.08 32.12
C THR A 344 1.25 5.27 31.18
N VAL A 345 0.44 5.30 30.12
CA VAL A 345 0.40 6.40 29.14
C VAL A 345 -0.39 7.57 29.73
N HIS A 346 -1.57 7.30 30.29
CA HIS A 346 -2.36 8.26 31.06
C HIS A 346 -3.32 7.55 32.02
N GLU A 347 -3.66 8.25 33.10
CA GLU A 347 -4.63 7.79 34.09
C GLU A 347 -6.02 8.39 33.87
N SER A 348 -7.04 7.72 34.42
CA SER A 348 -8.41 8.26 34.43
C SER A 348 -8.47 9.57 35.21
N GLY A 349 -9.21 10.55 34.68
CA GLY A 349 -9.30 11.91 35.20
C GLY A 349 -8.20 12.85 34.69
N ALA A 350 -7.19 12.34 33.98
CA ALA A 350 -6.13 13.17 33.42
C ALA A 350 -6.65 14.09 32.31
N ARG A 351 -6.08 15.30 32.26
CA ARG A 351 -6.26 16.22 31.15
C ARG A 351 -5.14 15.98 30.15
N LEU A 352 -5.50 15.53 28.94
CA LEU A 352 -4.58 15.32 27.85
C LEU A 352 -4.48 16.59 27.00
N ASP A 353 -3.26 16.94 26.57
CA ASP A 353 -2.98 18.06 25.69
C ASP A 353 -2.48 17.62 24.30
N ASP A 354 -2.38 16.31 24.08
CA ASP A 354 -1.87 15.69 22.86
C ASP A 354 -2.79 14.53 22.41
N VAL A 355 -2.85 14.31 21.10
CA VAL A 355 -3.44 13.12 20.47
C VAL A 355 -2.30 12.14 20.19
N ASN A 356 -2.43 10.89 20.64
CA ASN A 356 -1.38 9.87 20.55
C ASN A 356 -1.73 8.83 19.50
N ILE A 357 -0.94 8.73 18.44
CA ILE A 357 -1.11 7.70 17.41
C ILE A 357 -0.18 6.54 17.75
N ILE A 358 -0.71 5.33 17.85
CA ILE A 358 0.09 4.13 18.09
C ILE A 358 0.95 3.90 16.85
N ALA A 359 2.28 3.87 16.98
CA ALA A 359 3.20 3.54 15.88
C ALA A 359 3.64 2.07 15.92
N SER A 360 3.84 1.54 17.13
CA SER A 360 4.14 0.12 17.37
C SER A 360 3.77 -0.26 18.80
N GLY A 361 3.51 -1.55 19.06
CA GLY A 361 3.22 -2.08 20.39
C GLY A 361 1.73 -2.35 20.61
N ILE A 362 1.36 -2.63 21.87
CA ILE A 362 0.00 -2.97 22.29
C ILE A 362 -0.31 -2.17 23.55
N LEU A 363 -1.42 -1.44 23.52
CA LEU A 363 -1.92 -0.67 24.65
C LEU A 363 -3.18 -1.31 25.21
N GLN A 364 -3.31 -1.31 26.52
CA GLN A 364 -4.47 -1.77 27.26
C GLN A 364 -5.21 -0.55 27.81
N VAL A 365 -6.42 -0.32 27.32
CA VAL A 365 -7.32 0.75 27.78
C VAL A 365 -8.34 0.14 28.73
N SER A 366 -8.46 0.72 29.91
CA SER A 366 -9.36 0.26 30.96
C SER A 366 -10.20 1.41 31.51
N GLY A 367 -11.43 1.12 31.92
CA GLY A 367 -12.34 2.13 32.44
C GLY A 367 -13.52 1.52 33.18
N VAL A 368 -14.28 2.39 33.82
CA VAL A 368 -15.52 2.04 34.52
C VAL A 368 -16.63 2.95 34.01
N ASN A 369 -17.73 2.36 33.57
CA ASN A 369 -18.94 3.07 33.17
C ASN A 369 -20.02 2.89 34.24
N ASP A 370 -20.43 4.00 34.88
CA ASP A 370 -21.46 4.02 35.91
C ASP A 370 -22.90 4.03 35.34
N GLY A 371 -23.05 4.01 34.01
CA GLY A 371 -24.34 3.99 33.31
C GLY A 371 -25.10 5.32 33.32
N LEU A 372 -24.52 6.38 33.90
CA LEU A 372 -25.10 7.72 33.92
C LEU A 372 -24.91 8.41 32.57
N LYS A 373 -26.02 8.65 31.85
CA LYS A 373 -26.01 9.47 30.63
C LYS A 373 -25.85 10.95 31.01
N GLY A 374 -24.67 11.50 30.74
CA GLY A 374 -24.40 12.94 30.87
C GLY A 374 -24.94 13.74 29.69
N LYS A 375 -24.84 15.09 29.76
CA LYS A 375 -25.24 15.99 28.67
C LYS A 375 -24.33 15.92 27.43
N SER A 376 -23.13 15.37 27.58
CA SER A 376 -22.12 15.25 26.53
C SER A 376 -21.53 13.86 26.58
N LEU A 377 -21.00 13.40 25.44
CA LEU A 377 -20.19 12.20 25.39
C LEU A 377 -19.02 12.29 26.40
N PRO A 378 -18.69 11.19 27.07
CA PRO A 378 -17.48 11.08 27.88
C PRO A 378 -16.24 11.00 26.99
N ASN A 379 -15.14 11.60 27.42
CA ASN A 379 -13.85 11.46 26.74
C ASN A 379 -13.24 10.09 27.08
N THR A 380 -13.52 9.11 26.23
CA THR A 380 -13.04 7.73 26.34
C THR A 380 -12.20 7.36 25.13
N ASP A 381 -11.19 6.52 25.33
CA ASP A 381 -10.43 5.93 24.23
C ASP A 381 -10.94 4.55 23.82
N SER A 382 -11.92 4.02 24.57
CA SER A 382 -12.54 2.71 24.33
C SER A 382 -14.03 2.83 24.06
N LEU A 383 -14.48 2.10 23.03
CA LEU A 383 -15.89 2.06 22.63
C LEU A 383 -16.73 1.23 23.62
N TRP A 384 -16.11 0.31 24.37
CA TRP A 384 -16.79 -0.48 25.40
C TRP A 384 -17.45 0.37 26.47
N TYR A 385 -17.00 1.62 26.65
CA TYR A 385 -17.67 2.56 27.53
C TYR A 385 -19.14 2.74 27.14
N PHE A 386 -19.48 2.70 25.85
CA PHE A 386 -20.87 2.87 25.39
C PHE A 386 -21.69 1.58 25.47
N LEU A 387 -21.02 0.42 25.42
CA LEU A 387 -21.65 -0.90 25.31
C LEU A 387 -21.89 -1.58 26.66
N LYS A 388 -20.99 -1.37 27.63
CA LYS A 388 -21.00 -2.09 28.90
C LYS A 388 -21.12 -1.13 30.05
N THR A 389 -22.04 -1.45 30.97
CA THR A 389 -22.05 -0.88 32.32
C THR A 389 -21.10 -1.68 33.21
N GLY A 390 -20.31 -1.00 34.03
CA GLY A 390 -19.28 -1.60 34.88
C GLY A 390 -17.86 -1.46 34.34
N SER A 391 -16.94 -2.28 34.85
CA SER A 391 -15.53 -2.26 34.44
C SER A 391 -15.32 -2.96 33.09
N PHE A 392 -14.52 -2.35 32.22
CA PHE A 392 -14.15 -2.93 30.93
C PHE A 392 -12.65 -2.79 30.67
N CYS A 393 -12.17 -3.57 29.71
CA CYS A 393 -10.78 -3.58 29.26
C CYS A 393 -10.73 -3.91 27.77
N GLU A 394 -10.00 -3.10 27.01
CA GLU A 394 -9.81 -3.22 25.57
C GLU A 394 -8.33 -3.11 25.21
N TYR A 395 -7.91 -3.77 24.13
CA TYR A 395 -6.54 -3.69 23.63
C TYR A 395 -6.51 -2.94 22.30
N HIS A 396 -5.68 -1.91 22.23
CA HIS A 396 -5.50 -1.05 21.07
C HIS A 396 -4.16 -1.32 20.39
N ILE A 397 -4.16 -1.36 19.07
CA ILE A 397 -3.00 -1.66 18.22
C ILE A 397 -2.93 -0.65 17.07
N PHE A 398 -1.75 -0.48 16.46
CA PHE A 398 -1.60 0.29 15.22
C PHE A 398 -2.66 -0.08 14.16
N PRO A 399 -3.32 0.89 13.46
CA PRO A 399 -3.09 2.35 13.43
C PRO A 399 -4.02 3.18 14.34
N GLU A 400 -4.46 2.63 15.46
CA GLU A 400 -5.40 3.33 16.33
C GLU A 400 -4.80 4.57 16.99
N THR A 401 -5.68 5.50 17.37
CA THR A 401 -5.33 6.81 17.90
C THR A 401 -6.08 7.03 19.20
N LEU A 402 -5.36 7.49 20.23
CA LEU A 402 -5.88 7.85 21.54
C LEU A 402 -5.98 9.37 21.68
N GLY A 403 -6.92 9.84 22.49
CA GLY A 403 -7.11 11.25 22.84
C GLY A 403 -7.91 12.05 21.83
N ILE A 404 -8.51 11.43 20.81
CA ILE A 404 -9.32 12.16 19.82
C ILE A 404 -10.53 12.83 20.49
N LEU A 405 -11.28 12.09 21.31
CA LEU A 405 -12.41 12.68 22.05
C LEU A 405 -11.95 13.76 23.03
N GLY A 406 -10.74 13.66 23.58
CA GLY A 406 -10.14 14.71 24.41
C GLY A 406 -9.92 16.01 23.64
N TYR A 407 -9.43 15.92 22.40
CA TYR A 407 -9.29 17.07 21.51
C TYR A 407 -10.65 17.67 21.11
N LEU A 408 -11.62 16.83 20.78
CA LEU A 408 -12.93 17.26 20.28
C LEU A 408 -13.82 17.85 21.38
N LEU A 409 -13.81 17.26 22.58
CA LEU A 409 -14.70 17.62 23.69
C LEU A 409 -14.05 18.57 24.70
N ARG A 410 -12.70 18.68 24.71
CA ARG A 410 -11.93 19.46 25.68
C ARG A 410 -12.25 19.11 27.14
N SER A 411 -12.51 17.83 27.39
CA SER A 411 -12.84 17.27 28.70
C SER A 411 -11.78 16.28 29.19
N ASN A 412 -11.80 15.99 30.50
CA ASN A 412 -10.86 15.05 31.10
C ASN A 412 -11.19 13.61 30.68
N CYS A 413 -10.15 12.80 30.48
CA CYS A 413 -10.30 11.41 30.07
C CYS A 413 -10.94 10.59 31.19
N VAL A 414 -11.83 9.65 30.85
CA VAL A 414 -12.44 8.73 31.82
C VAL A 414 -11.74 7.35 31.84
N THR A 415 -10.89 7.07 30.87
CA THR A 415 -10.14 5.82 30.73
C THR A 415 -8.68 5.95 31.18
N SER A 416 -8.10 4.84 31.59
CA SER A 416 -6.67 4.69 31.90
C SER A 416 -6.02 3.77 30.87
N THR A 417 -4.85 4.14 30.38
CA THR A 417 -4.14 3.39 29.34
C THR A 417 -2.76 2.96 29.84
N VAL A 418 -2.48 1.66 29.75
CA VAL A 418 -1.23 1.02 30.15
C VAL A 418 -0.63 0.26 28.97
N CYS A 419 0.68 0.28 28.82
CA CYS A 419 1.38 -0.51 27.81
C CYS A 419 1.38 -1.99 28.19
N ALA A 420 0.70 -2.83 27.41
CA ALA A 420 0.75 -4.29 27.57
C ALA A 420 1.99 -4.92 26.92
N LYS A 421 2.65 -4.17 26.03
CA LYS A 421 3.96 -4.46 25.42
C LYS A 421 4.72 -3.15 25.18
N GLU A 422 6.03 -3.25 24.99
CA GLU A 422 6.86 -2.11 24.57
C GLU A 422 6.23 -1.41 23.36
N SER A 423 5.97 -0.11 23.52
CA SER A 423 5.14 0.66 22.59
C SER A 423 5.79 1.98 22.22
N GLN A 424 5.59 2.40 20.98
CA GLN A 424 5.99 3.73 20.50
C GLN A 424 4.74 4.48 20.09
N LEU A 425 4.60 5.70 20.62
CA LEU A 425 3.50 6.60 20.35
C LEU A 425 4.03 7.85 19.63
N MET A 426 3.28 8.29 18.63
CA MET A 426 3.47 9.58 17.99
C MET A 426 2.50 10.57 18.60
N ASN A 427 3.02 11.51 19.36
CA ASN A 427 2.24 12.51 20.04
C ASN A 427 2.12 13.74 19.14
N VAL A 428 0.88 14.20 18.94
CA VAL A 428 0.56 15.40 18.16
C VAL A 428 -0.14 16.38 19.09
N SER A 429 0.47 17.53 19.33
CA SER A 429 -0.09 18.49 20.28
C SER A 429 -1.41 19.09 19.80
N TYR A 430 -2.32 19.40 20.73
CA TYR A 430 -3.57 20.08 20.41
C TYR A 430 -3.35 21.42 19.72
N ARG A 431 -2.25 22.12 20.03
CA ARG A 431 -1.87 23.38 19.36
C ARG A 431 -1.60 23.17 17.88
N THR A 432 -0.85 22.12 17.54
CA THR A 432 -0.59 21.73 16.15
C THR A 432 -1.89 21.42 15.41
N LEU A 433 -2.81 20.70 16.08
CA LEU A 433 -4.11 20.35 15.49
C LEU A 433 -5.03 21.58 15.32
N GLU A 434 -5.03 22.52 16.26
CA GLU A 434 -5.73 23.81 16.14
C GLU A 434 -5.17 24.66 15.00
N GLU A 435 -3.85 24.72 14.84
CA GLU A 435 -3.21 25.39 13.71
C GLU A 435 -3.59 24.73 12.38
N ALA A 436 -3.66 23.39 12.35
CA ALA A 436 -4.09 22.63 11.19
C ALA A 436 -5.57 22.90 10.83
N GLU A 437 -6.47 22.91 11.82
CA GLU A 437 -7.87 23.26 11.65
C GLU A 437 -8.02 24.67 11.09
N ASN A 438 -7.35 25.67 11.70
CA ASN A 438 -7.41 27.07 11.25
C ASN A 438 -6.88 27.26 9.82
N ARG A 439 -5.91 26.44 9.39
CA ARG A 439 -5.26 26.57 8.08
C ARG A 439 -5.98 25.81 6.97
N PHE A 440 -6.47 24.60 7.25
CA PHE A 440 -6.99 23.68 6.24
C PHE A 440 -8.52 23.48 6.33
N GLY A 441 -9.10 23.71 7.50
CA GLY A 441 -10.50 23.43 7.82
C GLY A 441 -10.82 21.93 7.86
N ASP A 442 -11.96 21.60 8.45
CA ASP A 442 -12.59 20.27 8.42
C ASP A 442 -11.87 19.16 9.20
N LEU A 443 -10.82 19.47 9.96
CA LEU A 443 -10.04 18.42 10.65
C LEU A 443 -10.86 17.75 11.75
N SER A 444 -11.55 18.54 12.55
CA SER A 444 -12.44 18.11 13.64
C SER A 444 -13.57 17.26 13.09
N PHE A 445 -14.11 17.62 11.92
CA PHE A 445 -15.13 16.81 11.24
C PHE A 445 -14.58 15.44 10.82
N ARG A 446 -13.36 15.40 10.25
CA ARG A 446 -12.70 14.15 9.86
C ARG A 446 -12.34 13.26 11.05
N MET A 447 -12.05 13.85 12.20
CA MET A 447 -11.83 13.13 13.46
C MET A 447 -13.13 12.59 14.04
N TRP A 448 -14.23 13.34 13.95
CA TRP A 448 -15.56 12.91 14.39
C TRP A 448 -16.09 11.72 13.60
N ARG A 449 -15.94 11.73 12.28
CA ARG A 449 -16.53 10.71 11.39
C ARG A 449 -16.21 9.25 11.79
N PRO A 450 -14.95 8.82 11.95
CA PRO A 450 -14.65 7.41 12.29
C PRO A 450 -15.25 7.00 13.64
N ILE A 451 -15.20 7.88 14.65
CA ILE A 451 -15.77 7.61 15.98
C ILE A 451 -17.29 7.50 15.90
N ALA A 452 -17.93 8.44 15.18
CA ALA A 452 -19.36 8.46 15.00
C ALA A 452 -19.87 7.23 14.25
N LEU A 453 -19.17 6.76 13.22
CA LEU A 453 -19.53 5.53 12.50
C LEU A 453 -19.44 4.29 13.40
N GLN A 454 -18.41 4.20 14.24
CA GLN A 454 -18.26 3.10 15.20
C GLN A 454 -19.37 3.10 16.25
N ILE A 455 -19.67 4.27 16.84
CA ILE A 455 -20.77 4.40 17.80
C ILE A 455 -22.11 4.07 17.13
N ALA A 456 -22.35 4.56 15.92
CA ALA A 456 -23.59 4.32 15.20
C ALA A 456 -23.78 2.84 14.84
N GLN A 457 -22.72 2.14 14.48
CA GLN A 457 -22.76 0.70 14.22
C GLN A 457 -23.37 -0.05 15.40
N PHE A 458 -22.89 0.21 16.61
CA PHE A 458 -23.41 -0.44 17.80
C PHE A 458 -24.86 -0.08 18.10
N ILE A 459 -25.25 1.17 17.89
CA ILE A 459 -26.65 1.58 18.10
C ILE A 459 -27.56 0.84 17.13
N LEU A 460 -27.21 0.80 15.83
CA LEU A 460 -28.05 0.13 14.83
C LEU A 460 -28.10 -1.38 15.04
N GLU A 461 -27.03 -2.03 15.50
CA GLU A 461 -27.03 -3.47 15.80
C GLU A 461 -28.05 -3.87 16.88
N ASP A 462 -28.40 -2.96 17.80
CA ASP A 462 -29.38 -3.19 18.86
C ASP A 462 -30.83 -2.87 18.44
N GLU A 463 -31.05 -2.24 17.28
CA GLU A 463 -32.38 -1.82 16.83
C GLU A 463 -33.12 -2.92 16.03
N GLU A 464 -34.42 -3.09 16.28
CA GLU A 464 -35.25 -4.15 15.68
C GLU A 464 -35.26 -4.11 14.14
N GLU A 465 -35.19 -2.91 13.55
CA GLU A 465 -35.18 -2.73 12.08
C GLU A 465 -33.94 -3.33 11.40
N TYR A 466 -32.84 -3.44 12.15
CA TYR A 466 -31.53 -3.89 11.66
C TYR A 466 -31.14 -5.27 12.20
N GLU A 467 -31.98 -5.93 13.01
CA GLU A 467 -31.73 -7.24 13.65
C GLU A 467 -31.26 -8.32 12.65
N TYR A 468 -31.79 -8.29 11.42
CA TYR A 468 -31.46 -9.27 10.36
C TYR A 468 -30.30 -8.85 9.45
N TRP A 469 -29.68 -7.70 9.69
CA TRP A 469 -28.57 -7.22 8.87
C TRP A 469 -27.24 -7.80 9.37
N SER A 470 -26.34 -8.14 8.46
CA SER A 470 -24.98 -8.49 8.86
C SER A 470 -24.20 -7.24 9.28
N GLU A 471 -23.19 -7.42 10.12
CA GLU A 471 -22.30 -6.35 10.56
C GLU A 471 -21.71 -5.58 9.37
N GLU A 472 -21.29 -6.29 8.31
CA GLU A 472 -20.74 -5.67 7.10
C GLU A 472 -21.78 -4.85 6.35
N ARG A 473 -23.04 -5.30 6.31
CA ARG A 473 -24.13 -4.57 5.66
C ARG A 473 -24.40 -3.25 6.38
N ILE A 474 -24.44 -3.28 7.71
CA ILE A 474 -24.61 -2.09 8.56
C ILE A 474 -23.45 -1.11 8.33
N LYS A 475 -22.19 -1.59 8.32
CA LYS A 475 -21.01 -0.76 8.03
C LYS A 475 -21.07 -0.10 6.64
N ILE A 476 -21.46 -0.84 5.61
CA ILE A 476 -21.60 -0.30 4.24
C ILE A 476 -22.68 0.79 4.23
N HIS A 477 -23.80 0.56 4.90
CA HIS A 477 -24.90 1.52 4.98
C HIS A 477 -24.51 2.81 5.72
N LEU A 478 -23.83 2.68 6.86
CA LEU A 478 -23.28 3.79 7.63
C LEU A 478 -22.23 4.59 6.84
N GLU A 479 -21.38 3.93 6.06
CA GLU A 479 -20.41 4.60 5.20
C GLU A 479 -21.07 5.46 4.12
N GLU A 480 -22.28 5.11 3.66
CA GLU A 480 -23.11 5.95 2.78
C GLU A 480 -23.82 7.10 3.51
N GLY A 481 -23.79 7.10 4.84
CA GLY A 481 -24.42 8.10 5.69
C GLY A 481 -23.89 9.52 5.46
N ILE A 482 -24.81 10.49 5.52
CA ILE A 482 -24.52 11.92 5.41
C ILE A 482 -24.20 12.45 6.80
N PHE A 483 -23.19 13.31 6.86
CA PHE A 483 -22.73 13.92 8.10
C PHE A 483 -22.87 15.45 7.97
N PRO A 484 -24.01 16.03 8.36
CA PRO A 484 -24.25 17.47 8.28
C PRO A 484 -23.43 18.24 9.32
N ASP A 485 -23.06 19.48 9.01
CA ASP A 485 -22.58 20.41 10.04
C ASP A 485 -23.77 21.09 10.74
N LEU A 486 -23.95 20.81 12.03
CA LEU A 486 -25.07 21.29 12.84
C LEU A 486 -24.62 22.25 13.96
N SER A 487 -23.39 22.78 13.86
CA SER A 487 -22.78 23.58 14.93
C SER A 487 -23.63 24.81 15.30
N ASP A 488 -24.13 25.54 14.31
CA ASP A 488 -24.89 26.79 14.49
C ASP A 488 -26.41 26.64 14.28
N THR A 489 -26.89 25.40 14.18
CA THR A 489 -28.29 25.10 13.81
C THR A 489 -29.17 24.98 15.05
N GLU A 490 -30.22 25.78 15.21
CA GLU A 490 -31.18 25.64 16.32
C GLU A 490 -32.30 24.64 16.00
N GLU A 491 -32.83 24.68 14.76
CA GLU A 491 -33.88 23.79 14.27
C GLU A 491 -33.41 23.06 13.02
N PHE A 492 -33.76 21.78 12.90
CA PHE A 492 -33.43 20.94 11.76
C PHE A 492 -34.68 20.19 11.27
N GLU A 493 -35.18 20.61 10.13
CA GLU A 493 -36.20 19.88 9.38
C GLU A 493 -35.52 18.71 8.65
N VAL A 494 -36.19 17.56 8.55
CA VAL A 494 -35.66 16.31 7.98
C VAL A 494 -36.40 15.97 6.68
N HIS A 495 -35.67 15.75 5.59
CA HIS A 495 -36.24 15.42 4.29
C HIS A 495 -36.87 14.04 4.29
N GLU A 496 -37.90 13.87 3.46
CA GLU A 496 -38.54 12.58 3.20
C GLU A 496 -37.61 11.49 2.64
N ALA A 497 -36.38 11.83 2.25
CA ALA A 497 -35.40 10.90 1.69
C ALA A 497 -34.47 10.29 2.75
N ILE A 498 -34.50 10.84 3.96
CA ILE A 498 -33.81 10.28 5.12
C ILE A 498 -34.73 9.21 5.70
N ALA A 499 -34.18 8.00 5.79
CA ALA A 499 -34.75 6.88 6.53
C ALA A 499 -34.57 7.23 8.00
N ASP A 500 -33.43 6.86 8.56
CA ASP A 500 -33.19 7.00 9.98
C ASP A 500 -32.04 7.95 10.27
N MET A 501 -31.92 8.34 11.53
CA MET A 501 -30.87 9.22 12.00
C MET A 501 -30.24 8.63 13.26
N VAL A 502 -28.95 8.83 13.41
CA VAL A 502 -28.23 8.41 14.60
C VAL A 502 -27.59 9.64 15.23
N LEU A 503 -28.11 10.04 16.40
CA LEU A 503 -27.58 11.13 17.19
C LEU A 503 -26.42 10.62 18.03
N ILE A 504 -25.21 11.06 17.71
CA ILE A 504 -23.98 10.64 18.39
C ILE A 504 -23.72 11.51 19.61
N GLN A 505 -23.85 12.83 19.43
CA GLN A 505 -23.66 13.81 20.50
C GLN A 505 -24.70 14.91 20.41
N GLY A 506 -25.13 15.38 21.57
CA GLY A 506 -26.06 16.49 21.74
C GLY A 506 -27.42 16.02 22.21
N ASN A 507 -28.32 16.99 22.34
CA ASN A 507 -29.71 16.77 22.71
C ASN A 507 -30.59 17.27 21.57
N ALA A 508 -31.53 16.45 21.14
CA ALA A 508 -32.50 16.81 20.12
C ALA A 508 -33.91 16.53 20.64
N LEU A 509 -34.81 17.50 20.49
CA LEU A 509 -36.23 17.38 20.84
C LEU A 509 -37.01 17.20 19.56
N ASP A 510 -37.86 16.18 19.48
CA ASP A 510 -38.86 16.14 18.42
C ASP A 510 -39.92 17.20 18.68
N SER A 511 -40.06 18.16 17.75
CA SER A 511 -41.01 19.26 17.88
C SER A 511 -42.47 18.79 17.86
N GLU A 512 -42.76 17.60 17.32
CA GLU A 512 -44.13 17.07 17.23
C GLU A 512 -44.51 16.25 18.46
N THR A 513 -43.62 15.38 18.93
CA THR A 513 -43.90 14.46 20.04
C THR A 513 -43.37 14.94 21.39
N GLU A 514 -42.56 15.99 21.42
CA GLU A 514 -41.81 16.50 22.58
C GLU A 514 -40.90 15.43 23.23
N VAL A 515 -40.51 14.40 22.47
CA VAL A 515 -39.59 13.36 22.93
C VAL A 515 -38.16 13.88 22.87
N LEU A 516 -37.45 13.79 24.00
CA LEU A 516 -36.05 14.18 24.14
C LEU A 516 -35.12 13.00 23.79
N TYR A 517 -34.29 13.19 22.78
CA TYR A 517 -33.20 12.31 22.41
C TYR A 517 -31.87 12.85 22.95
N THR A 518 -31.14 12.02 23.70
CA THR A 518 -29.81 12.35 24.23
C THR A 518 -28.80 11.37 23.66
N GLY A 519 -27.83 11.88 22.89
CA GLY A 519 -26.81 11.07 22.23
C GLY A 519 -25.92 10.31 23.23
N PRO A 520 -25.45 9.09 22.90
CA PRO A 520 -25.72 8.34 21.67
C PRO A 520 -27.14 7.72 21.66
N ALA A 521 -27.91 7.95 20.59
CA ALA A 521 -29.29 7.46 20.43
C ALA A 521 -29.72 7.30 18.96
N TYR A 522 -30.59 6.31 18.72
CA TYR A 522 -31.32 6.15 17.47
C TYR A 522 -32.51 7.13 17.39
N ILE A 523 -32.72 7.74 16.24
CA ILE A 523 -33.88 8.57 15.94
C ILE A 523 -34.58 7.98 14.70
N PRO A 524 -35.84 7.52 14.84
CA PRO A 524 -36.54 6.83 13.78
C PRO A 524 -37.00 7.77 12.66
N SER A 525 -37.24 7.20 11.48
CA SER A 525 -37.79 7.87 10.29
C SER A 525 -39.11 8.63 10.45
N THR A 526 -39.83 8.42 11.55
CA THR A 526 -41.05 9.14 11.87
C THR A 526 -40.80 10.60 12.26
N VAL A 527 -39.60 10.92 12.74
CA VAL A 527 -39.27 12.27 13.22
C VAL A 527 -38.91 13.18 12.04
N ARG A 528 -39.65 14.29 11.89
CA ARG A 528 -39.50 15.22 10.76
C ARG A 528 -38.95 16.59 11.13
N LYS A 529 -39.06 16.99 12.39
CA LYS A 529 -38.53 18.26 12.88
C LYS A 529 -37.86 18.08 14.22
N LEU A 530 -36.61 18.51 14.31
CA LEU A 530 -35.78 18.43 15.50
C LEU A 530 -35.39 19.83 15.96
N ASP A 531 -35.62 20.12 17.25
CA ASP A 531 -35.12 21.32 17.92
C ASP A 531 -33.94 20.92 18.80
N PHE A 532 -32.78 21.53 18.58
CA PHE A 532 -31.58 21.23 19.35
C PHE A 532 -31.55 22.07 20.62
N ILE A 533 -31.73 21.39 21.75
CA ILE A 533 -31.79 22.03 23.08
C ILE A 533 -30.39 22.50 23.50
N ASP A 534 -30.35 23.60 24.25
CA ASP A 534 -29.17 24.35 24.73
C ASP A 534 -28.67 25.41 23.73
N ASP A 535 -28.18 26.55 24.25
CA ASP A 535 -27.69 27.69 23.45
C ASP A 535 -26.51 27.25 22.57
N PRO A 536 -26.52 27.51 21.24
CA PRO A 536 -25.43 27.21 20.31
C PRO A 536 -24.03 27.58 20.82
N ALA A 537 -23.91 28.68 21.57
CA ALA A 537 -22.65 29.14 22.11
C ALA A 537 -22.13 28.33 23.32
N SER A 538 -23.00 27.58 24.00
CA SER A 538 -22.69 26.84 25.24
C SER A 538 -22.90 25.33 25.15
N ARG A 539 -23.60 24.87 24.10
CA ARG A 539 -23.92 23.46 23.92
C ARG A 539 -22.74 22.66 23.36
N PRO A 540 -22.62 21.38 23.71
CA PRO A 540 -21.72 20.47 23.01
C PRO A 540 -22.12 20.40 21.53
N ARG A 541 -21.15 20.30 20.62
CA ARG A 541 -21.42 20.20 19.17
C ARG A 541 -22.41 19.06 18.91
N VAL A 542 -23.48 19.36 18.18
CA VAL A 542 -24.43 18.34 17.75
C VAL A 542 -23.78 17.52 16.64
N VAL A 543 -23.71 16.22 16.84
CA VAL A 543 -23.11 15.27 15.90
C VAL A 543 -24.15 14.22 15.56
N MET A 544 -24.53 14.15 14.28
CA MET A 544 -25.58 13.26 13.81
C MET A 544 -25.19 12.64 12.46
N ILE A 545 -25.58 11.39 12.25
CA ILE A 545 -25.49 10.70 10.96
C ILE A 545 -26.90 10.57 10.39
N LEU A 546 -27.10 10.99 9.15
CA LEU A 546 -28.36 10.83 8.43
C LEU A 546 -28.23 9.65 7.45
N LEU A 547 -29.14 8.69 7.57
CA LEU A 547 -29.20 7.50 6.74
C LEU A 547 -30.30 7.68 5.69
N ARG A 548 -29.97 7.33 4.45
CA ARG A 548 -30.86 7.54 3.31
C ARG A 548 -31.64 6.25 3.04
N GLU A 549 -32.92 6.37 2.70
CA GLU A 549 -33.68 5.22 2.21
C GLU A 549 -33.12 4.70 0.88
N GLU A 550 -33.04 3.37 0.72
CA GLU A 550 -32.49 2.72 -0.49
C GLU A 550 -33.21 3.15 -1.79
N LYS A 551 -34.48 3.58 -1.71
CA LYS A 551 -35.30 3.99 -2.86
C LYS A 551 -34.88 5.32 -3.50
N TYR A 552 -34.14 6.18 -2.80
CA TYR A 552 -33.73 7.50 -3.31
C TYR A 552 -32.29 7.53 -3.84
N HIS A 553 -32.10 8.10 -5.03
CA HIS A 553 -30.76 8.25 -5.61
C HIS A 553 -29.97 9.40 -4.96
N SER A 554 -28.63 9.36 -4.99
CA SER A 554 -27.79 10.32 -4.24
C SER A 554 -27.91 11.76 -4.76
N GLN A 555 -28.39 11.93 -5.99
CA GLN A 555 -28.64 13.23 -6.60
C GLN A 555 -29.84 13.96 -5.98
N THR A 556 -30.80 13.26 -5.36
CA THR A 556 -32.03 13.84 -4.79
C THR A 556 -31.75 14.76 -3.59
N LEU A 557 -30.64 14.54 -2.88
CA LEU A 557 -30.27 15.30 -1.68
C LEU A 557 -29.47 16.59 -1.96
N MET A 558 -28.95 16.77 -3.19
CA MET A 558 -28.04 17.86 -3.56
C MET A 558 -28.71 19.25 -3.63
N GLY A 559 -30.04 19.31 -3.58
CA GLY A 559 -30.81 20.56 -3.52
C GLY A 559 -31.27 20.95 -2.10
N TRP A 560 -31.22 20.03 -1.15
CA TRP A 560 -31.78 20.20 0.19
C TRP A 560 -30.74 20.57 1.24
N ILE A 561 -29.54 19.98 1.15
CA ILE A 561 -28.41 20.39 1.97
C ILE A 561 -27.48 21.22 1.09
N LYS A 562 -27.21 22.49 1.46
CA LYS A 562 -26.32 23.31 0.63
C LYS A 562 -24.94 22.65 0.58
N PRO A 563 -24.26 22.65 -0.57
CA PRO A 563 -22.93 22.06 -0.66
C PRO A 563 -21.87 22.72 0.26
N THR A 564 -22.16 23.90 0.80
CA THR A 564 -21.36 24.60 1.82
C THR A 564 -21.52 24.02 3.21
N ASP A 565 -22.65 23.35 3.47
CA ASP A 565 -23.06 22.83 4.78
C ASP A 565 -22.70 21.34 4.92
N ILE A 566 -22.19 20.74 3.83
CA ILE A 566 -21.56 19.41 3.80
C ILE A 566 -20.06 19.59 3.56
N SER A 567 -19.25 19.20 4.54
CA SER A 567 -17.80 19.13 4.36
C SER A 567 -17.42 17.98 3.43
N TYR A 568 -17.29 18.26 2.13
CA TYR A 568 -16.88 17.26 1.12
C TYR A 568 -15.36 17.02 1.08
N LYS A 569 -14.57 17.80 1.81
CA LYS A 569 -13.11 17.63 1.90
C LYS A 569 -12.81 16.58 2.97
N GLY A 570 -12.89 15.31 2.62
CA GLY A 570 -12.62 14.19 3.56
C GLY A 570 -13.35 12.88 3.25
N LEU A 571 -14.20 12.89 2.23
CA LEU A 571 -14.97 11.75 1.74
C LEU A 571 -14.10 10.50 1.47
N CYS A 572 -14.66 9.32 1.73
CA CYS A 572 -14.06 8.04 1.34
C CYS A 572 -13.97 7.89 -0.19
N LEU A 573 -13.13 6.97 -0.68
CA LEU A 573 -12.90 6.73 -2.10
C LEU A 573 -14.21 6.52 -2.89
N VAL A 574 -15.22 5.89 -2.29
CA VAL A 574 -16.54 5.68 -2.93
C VAL A 574 -17.24 7.00 -3.23
N HIS A 575 -17.19 7.95 -2.29
CA HIS A 575 -17.75 9.28 -2.44
C HIS A 575 -16.90 10.18 -3.37
N GLY A 576 -15.58 10.00 -3.38
CA GLY A 576 -14.67 10.66 -4.34
C GLY A 576 -14.84 10.17 -5.78
N ILE A 577 -15.00 8.85 -5.98
CA ILE A 577 -15.27 8.21 -7.28
C ILE A 577 -16.65 8.63 -7.80
N ARG A 578 -17.66 8.71 -6.94
CA ARG A 578 -18.99 9.23 -7.32
C ARG A 578 -18.95 10.73 -7.66
N ARG A 579 -18.13 11.54 -6.98
CA ARG A 579 -17.89 12.94 -7.38
C ARG A 579 -17.25 13.04 -8.77
N ALA A 580 -16.27 12.19 -9.07
CA ALA A 580 -15.61 12.16 -10.38
C ALA A 580 -16.56 11.69 -11.50
N SER A 581 -17.42 10.70 -11.23
CA SER A 581 -18.44 10.27 -12.19
C SER A 581 -19.52 11.35 -12.41
N LEU A 582 -19.86 12.15 -11.41
CA LEU A 582 -20.86 13.22 -11.54
C LEU A 582 -20.38 14.40 -12.41
N TYR A 583 -19.15 14.89 -12.24
CA TYR A 583 -18.58 15.91 -13.13
C TYR A 583 -18.28 15.37 -14.54
N GLY A 584 -17.93 14.08 -14.64
CA GLY A 584 -17.80 13.39 -15.92
C GLY A 584 -19.13 13.30 -16.67
N VAL A 585 -20.26 13.14 -15.97
CA VAL A 585 -21.60 13.03 -16.57
C VAL A 585 -22.13 14.38 -17.03
N GLU A 586 -21.86 15.51 -16.37
CA GLU A 586 -22.26 16.83 -16.89
C GLU A 586 -21.51 17.19 -18.19
N GLN A 587 -20.20 16.89 -18.27
CA GLN A 587 -19.44 17.03 -19.51
C GLN A 587 -19.84 15.98 -20.57
N LEU A 588 -20.23 14.77 -20.16
CA LEU A 588 -20.79 13.77 -21.07
C LEU A 588 -22.20 14.15 -21.53
N GLN A 589 -23.01 14.86 -20.76
CA GLN A 589 -24.36 15.24 -21.15
C GLN A 589 -24.34 16.45 -22.10
N GLU A 590 -23.38 17.37 -21.94
CA GLU A 590 -23.03 18.37 -22.96
C GLU A 590 -22.42 17.74 -24.22
N ALA A 591 -21.55 16.73 -24.09
CA ALA A 591 -20.96 16.02 -25.23
C ALA A 591 -21.94 15.07 -25.95
N MET A 592 -22.85 14.44 -25.21
CA MET A 592 -23.89 13.52 -25.75
C MET A 592 -25.08 14.26 -26.36
N GLY A 593 -25.21 15.56 -26.11
CA GLY A 593 -26.09 16.43 -26.90
C GLY A 593 -25.64 16.56 -28.36
N ALA A 594 -24.36 16.32 -28.66
CA ALA A 594 -23.78 16.55 -29.99
C ALA A 594 -23.58 15.28 -30.86
N HIS A 595 -23.51 14.06 -30.30
CA HIS A 595 -23.30 12.86 -31.13
C HIS A 595 -23.99 11.60 -30.59
N ARG A 596 -25.25 11.41 -31.02
CA ARG A 596 -26.08 10.24 -30.68
C ARG A 596 -25.72 8.93 -31.42
N SER A 597 -24.59 8.86 -32.13
CA SER A 597 -24.30 7.74 -33.06
C SER A 597 -23.10 6.85 -32.71
N SER A 598 -22.23 7.18 -31.74
CA SER A 598 -21.02 6.36 -31.48
C SER A 598 -21.09 5.43 -30.26
N PHE A 599 -22.04 5.63 -29.33
CA PHE A 599 -22.08 4.88 -28.07
C PHE A 599 -22.46 3.39 -28.24
N VAL A 600 -23.31 3.08 -29.23
CA VAL A 600 -23.67 1.69 -29.56
C VAL A 600 -22.50 0.92 -30.20
N GLN A 601 -21.54 1.64 -30.81
CA GLN A 601 -20.37 1.02 -31.43
C GLN A 601 -19.29 0.68 -30.39
N THR A 602 -19.14 1.49 -29.34
CA THR A 602 -18.13 1.30 -28.29
C THR A 602 -18.46 0.16 -27.32
N LEU A 603 -19.74 -0.07 -27.02
CA LEU A 603 -20.15 -1.22 -26.18
C LEU A 603 -20.02 -2.56 -26.90
N GLY A 604 -20.19 -2.60 -28.23
CA GLY A 604 -19.97 -3.81 -29.04
C GLY A 604 -18.50 -4.23 -29.14
N GLU A 605 -17.55 -3.30 -29.04
CA GLU A 605 -16.11 -3.57 -29.08
C GLU A 605 -15.53 -3.99 -27.73
N ILE A 606 -16.19 -3.65 -26.61
CA ILE A 606 -15.76 -4.04 -25.26
C ILE A 606 -16.11 -5.50 -24.96
N PHE A 607 -17.23 -6.02 -25.49
CA PHE A 607 -17.67 -7.40 -25.24
C PHE A 607 -17.18 -8.44 -26.27
N THR A 608 -16.50 -8.04 -27.35
CA THR A 608 -16.02 -8.97 -28.39
C THR A 608 -14.52 -9.28 -28.33
N LYS A 609 -13.77 -8.72 -27.37
CA LYS A 609 -12.29 -8.84 -27.31
C LYS A 609 -11.72 -9.87 -26.33
N THR A 610 -12.50 -10.90 -25.95
CA THR A 610 -12.04 -12.03 -25.13
C THR A 610 -12.11 -13.41 -25.81
N LYS A 611 -12.33 -13.50 -27.13
CA LYS A 611 -12.09 -14.74 -27.89
C LYS A 611 -11.34 -14.46 -29.19
N GLY A 612 -10.08 -14.90 -29.29
CA GLY A 612 -9.39 -14.95 -30.58
C GLY A 612 -7.86 -15.04 -30.56
N GLY A 613 -7.32 -16.21 -30.25
CA GLY A 613 -6.01 -16.67 -30.73
C GLY A 613 -6.08 -18.20 -30.82
N GLY A 614 -5.95 -18.88 -31.96
CA GLY A 614 -5.73 -18.42 -33.33
C GLY A 614 -5.97 -19.52 -34.37
N ILE A 615 -5.64 -19.16 -35.62
CA ILE A 615 -5.27 -19.99 -36.78
C ILE A 615 -6.29 -21.04 -37.27
N LEU A 616 -6.95 -20.73 -38.38
CA LEU A 616 -6.95 -21.55 -39.61
C LEU A 616 -7.56 -20.74 -40.77
N GLN A 617 -6.71 -20.35 -41.72
CA GLN A 617 -7.15 -19.97 -43.07
C GLN A 617 -7.61 -21.24 -43.78
N THR A 618 -8.86 -21.29 -44.22
CA THR A 618 -9.27 -22.10 -45.37
C THR A 618 -9.76 -21.16 -46.46
N ASN A 619 -9.08 -21.24 -47.61
CA ASN A 619 -9.37 -20.46 -48.80
C ASN A 619 -10.72 -20.87 -49.40
N SER A 620 -11.35 -19.87 -50.01
CA SER A 620 -12.57 -19.95 -50.79
C SER A 620 -12.44 -20.78 -52.08
N SER A 621 -13.61 -21.28 -52.51
CA SER A 621 -14.07 -21.42 -53.90
C SER A 621 -13.32 -22.38 -54.84
N ALA A 622 -13.80 -23.62 -54.92
CA ALA A 622 -14.25 -24.35 -56.11
C ALA A 622 -14.51 -25.82 -55.74
#